data_AF-Q2ND27-F1
#
_entry.id   AF-Q2ND27-F1
#
_cell.length_a   1.000
_cell.length_b   1.000
_cell.length_c   1.000
_cell.angle_alpha   90.00
_cell.angle_beta   90.00
_cell.angle_gamma   90.00
#
_symmetry.space_group_name_H-M   'P 1'
#
loop_
_entity.id
_entity.type
_entity.pdbx_description
1 polymer ?
#
loop_
_entity_poly.entity_id
_entity_poly.type
_entity_poly.pdbx_seq_one_letter_code
_entity_poly.pdbx_strand_id
1 'polypeptide(L)' 'MILRNVLAATAALSLAAAPAVAEASFARASTPVEGESEAGGGGALLGIFAAVAIIGGIIIAASGDDNDALSQ' A
#
# COMPACT_ATOMS: atom_id res chain seq x y z
N MET A 1 -23.08 -11.94 6.07
CA MET A 1 -22.18 -11.25 5.13
C MET A 1 -20.99 -10.60 5.85
N ILE A 2 -21.22 -9.85 6.93
CA ILE A 2 -20.19 -9.14 7.72
C ILE A 2 -18.94 -9.97 8.09
N LEU A 3 -19.09 -11.21 8.60
CA LEU A 3 -17.93 -12.02 9.01
C LEU A 3 -16.99 -12.36 7.83
N ARG A 4 -17.54 -12.60 6.64
CA ARG A 4 -16.74 -12.85 5.42
C ARG A 4 -16.04 -11.58 4.95
N ASN A 5 -16.71 -10.43 5.02
CA ASN A 5 -16.12 -9.15 4.62
C ASN A 5 -14.99 -8.74 5.57
N VAL A 6 -15.13 -8.98 6.87
CA VAL A 6 -14.06 -8.74 7.86
C VAL A 6 -12.85 -9.63 7.60
N LEU A 7 -13.06 -10.92 7.32
CA LEU A 7 -11.98 -11.85 6.96
C LEU A 7 -11.28 -11.47 5.65
N ALA A 8 -12.04 -11.08 4.62
CA ALA A 8 -11.48 -10.62 3.35
C ALA A 8 -10.66 -9.33 3.53
N ALA A 9 -11.16 -8.38 4.33
CA ALA A 9 -10.46 -7.12 4.61
C ALA A 9 -9.17 -7.34 5.40
N THR A 10 -9.17 -8.23 6.40
CA THR A 10 -7.97 -8.55 7.17
C THR A 10 -6.93 -9.32 6.34
N ALA A 11 -7.36 -10.24 5.47
CA ALA A 11 -6.45 -10.92 4.55
C ALA A 11 -5.83 -9.94 3.54
N ALA A 12 -6.63 -9.05 2.95
CA ALA A 12 -6.14 -8.02 2.03
C ALA A 12 -5.18 -7.06 2.73
N LEU A 13 -5.47 -6.63 3.96
CA LEU A 13 -4.59 -5.79 4.76
C LEU A 13 -3.27 -6.50 5.08
N SER A 14 -3.34 -7.78 5.45
CA SER A 14 -2.15 -8.58 5.75
C SER A 14 -1.26 -8.77 4.51
N LEU A 15 -1.84 -8.92 3.32
CA LEU A 15 -1.10 -9.02 2.06
C LEU A 15 -0.51 -7.66 1.65
N ALA A 16 -1.24 -6.56 1.86
CA ALA A 16 -0.77 -5.20 1.59
C ALA A 16 0.35 -4.75 2.55
N ALA A 17 0.34 -5.24 3.79
CA ALA A 17 1.41 -4.97 4.77
C ALA A 17 2.64 -5.87 4.56
N ALA A 18 2.54 -6.96 3.80
CA ALA A 18 3.62 -7.91 3.59
C ALA A 18 4.93 -7.27 3.05
N PRO A 19 4.91 -6.31 2.10
CA PRO A 19 6.12 -5.65 1.64
C PRO A 19 6.80 -4.81 2.73
N ALA A 20 6.02 -4.05 3.52
CA ALA A 20 6.55 -3.21 4.60
C ALA A 20 7.14 -4.05 5.75
N VAL A 21 6.52 -5.18 6.08
CA VAL A 21 7.04 -6.13 7.07
C VAL A 21 8.27 -6.88 6.55
N ALA A 22 8.32 -7.21 5.25
CA ALA A 22 9.50 -7.82 4.64
C ALA A 22 10.70 -6.87 4.61
N GLU A 23 10.47 -5.57 4.40
CA GLU A 23 11.51 -4.55 4.49
C GLU A 23 12.05 -4.39 5.93
N ALA A 24 11.19 -4.47 6.94
CA ALA A 24 11.60 -4.40 8.35
C ALA A 24 12.56 -5.53 8.79
N SER A 25 12.54 -6.69 8.11
CA SER A 25 13.38 -7.84 8.45
C SER A 25 14.68 -7.94 7.65
N PHE A 26 14.85 -7.12 6.60
CA PHE A 26 16.07 -7.12 5.78
C PHE A 26 16.71 -5.73 5.81
N ALA A 27 17.37 -5.42 6.92
CA ALA A 27 18.42 -4.41 6.92
C ALA A 27 19.57 -4.92 6.04
N ARG A 28 19.44 -4.81 4.71
CA ARG A 28 20.62 -4.84 3.85
C ARG A 28 21.54 -3.75 4.38
N ALA A 29 22.73 -4.16 4.82
CA ALA A 29 23.80 -3.23 5.12
C ALA A 29 24.14 -2.52 3.82
N SER A 30 23.45 -1.41 3.55
CA SER A 30 23.80 -0.49 2.48
C SER A 30 25.15 0.08 2.90
N THR A 31 26.22 -0.39 2.27
CA THR A 31 27.53 0.24 2.39
C THR A 31 27.34 1.70 2.02
N PRO A 32 27.62 2.67 2.90
CA PRO A 32 27.53 4.08 2.55
C PRO A 32 28.41 4.30 1.33
N VAL A 33 27.81 4.56 0.17
CA VAL A 33 28.58 4.93 -1.01
C VAL A 33 28.93 6.39 -0.79
N GLU A 34 30.21 6.74 -0.69
CA GLU A 34 30.63 8.14 -0.68
C GLU A 34 30.15 8.78 -1.99
N GLY A 35 29.02 9.49 -1.92
CA GLY A 35 28.22 9.90 -3.07
C GLY A 35 26.72 9.62 -2.97
N GLU A 36 26.23 9.00 -1.87
CA GLU A 36 24.82 9.03 -1.45
C GLU A 36 24.40 10.49 -1.37
N SER A 37 23.89 10.99 -2.50
CA SER A 37 23.57 12.39 -2.65
C SER A 37 22.56 12.75 -1.58
N GLU A 38 22.67 13.96 -1.03
CA GLU A 38 21.62 14.69 -0.33
C GLU A 38 20.38 14.94 -1.22
N ALA A 39 20.02 14.00 -2.08
CA ALA A 39 18.70 13.81 -2.62
C ALA A 39 17.73 13.37 -1.51
N GLY A 40 17.69 14.10 -0.39
CA GLY A 40 16.52 14.17 0.47
C GLY A 40 15.25 14.57 -0.30
N GLY A 41 15.40 15.04 -1.54
CA GLY A 41 14.30 15.26 -2.49
C GLY A 41 13.71 14.00 -3.14
N GLY A 42 14.45 12.89 -3.25
CA GLY A 42 13.96 11.66 -3.88
C GLY A 42 12.89 10.97 -3.03
N GLY A 43 13.15 10.83 -1.72
CA GLY A 43 12.20 10.24 -0.78
C GLY A 43 10.93 11.07 -0.60
N ALA A 44 11.03 12.41 -0.64
CA ALA A 44 9.87 13.30 -0.53
C ALA A 44 8.94 13.18 -1.75
N LEU A 45 9.49 13.18 -2.97
CA LEU A 45 8.72 12.99 -4.19
C LEU A 45 8.09 11.60 -4.24
N LEU A 46 8.86 10.55 -3.95
CA LEU A 46 8.35 9.18 -3.87
C LEU A 46 7.26 9.05 -2.80
N GLY A 47 7.42 9.71 -1.66
CA GLY A 47 6.42 9.75 -0.59
C GLY A 47 5.10 10.42 -1.03
N ILE A 48 5.18 11.53 -1.77
CA ILE A 48 4.00 12.21 -2.34
C ILE A 48 3.31 11.32 -3.37
N PHE A 49 4.06 10.74 -4.30
CA PHE A 49 3.49 9.83 -5.32
C PHE A 49 2.88 8.59 -4.68
N ALA A 50 3.52 8.01 -3.66
CA ALA A 50 2.97 6.88 -2.91
C ALA A 50 1.68 7.26 -2.19
N ALA A 51 1.61 8.43 -1.54
CA ALA A 51 0.40 8.90 -0.87
C ALA A 51 -0.77 9.08 -1.87
N VAL A 52 -0.50 9.67 -3.04
CA VAL A 52 -1.51 9.84 -4.10
C VAL A 52 -1.97 8.48 -4.63
N ALA A 53 -1.04 7.54 -4.87
CA ALA A 53 -1.37 6.20 -5.35
C ALA A 53 -2.22 5.40 -4.34
N ILE A 54 -1.93 5.51 -3.04
CA ILE A 54 -2.72 4.87 -1.98
C ILE A 54 -4.14 5.45 -1.95
N ILE A 55 -4.28 6.78 -1.92
CA ILE A 55 -5.60 7.43 -1.88
C ILE A 55 -6.40 7.10 -3.15
N GLY A 56 -5.79 7.22 -4.33
CA GLY A 56 -6.42 6.88 -5.60
C GLY A 56 -6.83 5.41 -5.66
N GLY A 57 -5.95 4.49 -5.23
CA GLY A 57 -6.24 3.07 -5.15
C GLY A 57 -7.41 2.75 -4.21
N ILE A 58 -7.50 3.41 -3.05
CA ILE A 58 -8.61 3.25 -2.11
C ILE A 58 -9.92 3.75 -2.74
N ILE A 59 -9.94 4.92 -3.39
CA ILE A 59 -11.16 5.45 -4.02
C ILE A 59 -11.66 4.52 -5.13
N ILE A 60 -10.75 4.01 -5.96
CA ILE A 60 -11.10 3.09 -7.06
C ILE A 60 -11.61 1.77 -6.50
N ALA A 61 -10.94 1.21 -5.49
CA ALA A 61 -11.38 -0.02 -4.82
C ALA A 61 -12.72 0.16 -4.08
N ALA A 62 -12.96 1.33 -3.47
CA ALA A 62 -14.21 1.65 -2.81
C ALA A 62 -15.35 1.98 -3.78
N SER A 63 -15.04 2.35 -5.03
CA SER A 63 -16.04 2.61 -6.08
C SER A 63 -16.50 1.32 -6.78
N GLY A 64 -15.90 0.18 -6.48
CA GLY A 64 -16.26 -1.12 -7.04
C GLY A 64 -16.98 -1.99 -6.04
N ASP A 65 -18.27 -1.72 -5.78
CA ASP A 65 -19.34 -2.70 -5.51
C ASP A 65 -20.62 -1.96 -5.08
N ASP A 66 -21.47 -1.59 -6.04
CA ASP A 66 -22.88 -1.22 -5.79
C ASP A 66 -23.75 -1.50 -7.03
N ASN A 67 -23.46 -2.60 -7.74
CA ASN A 67 -24.32 -3.08 -8.82
C ASN A 67 -24.30 -4.60 -8.90
N ASP A 68 -24.98 -5.25 -7.95
CA ASP A 68 -25.86 -6.40 -8.22
C ASP A 68 -26.60 -6.87 -6.95
N ALA A 69 -27.90 -6.51 -6.85
CA ALA A 69 -29.02 -7.39 -6.44
C ALA A 69 -30.31 -6.61 -6.11
N LEU A 70 -30.83 -5.79 -7.03
CA LEU A 70 -32.26 -5.43 -7.06
C LEU A 70 -32.77 -5.48 -8.50
N SER A 71 -32.80 -6.68 -9.08
CA SER A 71 -33.63 -7.02 -10.24
C SER A 71 -33.70 -8.54 -10.40
N GLN A 72 -34.62 -9.18 -9.67
CA GLN A 72 -35.63 -10.16 -10.12
C GLN A 72 -36.23 -10.92 -8.93
#